data_AF-A0A7R9JYZ7-F1
#
_entry.id   AF-A0A7R9JYZ7-F1
#
_cell.length_a   1.000
_cell.length_b   1.000
_cell.length_c   1.000
_cell.angle_alpha   90.00
_cell.angle_beta   90.00
_cell.angle_gamma   90.00
#
_symmetry.space_group_name_H-M   'P 1'
#
loop_
_entity.id
_entity.type
_entity.pdbx_description
1 polymer ?
#
loop_
_entity_poly.entity_id
_entity_poly.type
_entity_poly.pdbx_seq_one_letter_code
_entity_poly.pdbx_strand_id
1 'polypeptide(L)'
;MINRLTSFLVLSVVSSPEGQAVFKKYESILELLSQFEKEFFESWVKVVPGQCERKLKLPLLLRRASNQELALNFDPELVAILREVHYLRLMDKDNIPEEALKIYERSETFRKYTSNLNQTIQWYNKVRRTSKLVEFELVQEEVDEIDKHVEQAQTALDWNSSDLWSYVERLHGLVHSLETRVQCTQSNVEQIRTIMSAWLKMPVFQRRDGKKDTLLCIEDRHEHTQRRYAEISAAATEIHRLLDDNLKLFGLEGEPESPRWLAYVAFVDAIVSESLLRTIGCSLEETTQPIALWPYSD
;
A
#
# COMPACT_ATOMS: atom_id res chain seq x y z
N MET A 1 40.47 22.02 -12.26
CA MET A 1 40.66 23.06 -11.22
C MET A 1 42.14 23.24 -10.81
N ILE A 2 42.98 22.20 -10.93
CA ILE A 2 44.42 22.21 -10.63
C ILE A 2 45.23 23.20 -11.52
N ASN A 3 44.85 23.39 -12.78
CA ASN A 3 45.56 24.29 -13.72
C ASN A 3 45.38 25.80 -13.49
N ARG A 4 44.50 26.25 -12.58
CA ARG A 4 44.39 27.68 -12.23
C ARG A 4 45.26 28.08 -11.03
N LEU A 5 45.67 27.12 -10.20
CA LEU A 5 46.50 27.37 -9.01
C LEU A 5 48.00 27.36 -9.34
N THR A 6 48.41 26.65 -10.39
CA THR A 6 49.80 26.67 -10.88
C THR A 6 50.24 28.03 -11.42
N SER A 7 49.29 28.89 -11.83
CA SER A 7 49.56 30.27 -12.26
C SER A 7 49.85 31.25 -11.11
N PHE A 8 49.56 30.88 -9.85
CA PHE A 8 49.82 31.73 -8.67
C PHE A 8 51.23 31.57 -8.09
N LEU A 9 51.98 30.56 -8.52
CA LEU A 9 53.34 30.26 -8.03
C LEU A 9 54.42 31.27 -8.49
N VAL A 10 54.05 32.32 -9.24
CA VAL A 10 54.98 33.35 -9.78
C VAL A 10 54.74 34.74 -9.17
N LEU A 11 53.93 34.86 -8.11
CA LEU A 11 53.72 36.12 -7.40
C LEU A 11 54.77 36.29 -6.29
N SER A 12 55.47 37.44 -6.24
CA SER A 12 56.53 37.71 -5.24
C SER A 12 56.06 37.59 -3.78
N VAL A 13 54.75 37.73 -3.54
CA VAL A 13 54.06 37.50 -2.27
C VAL A 13 54.12 36.04 -1.80
N VAL A 14 54.11 35.07 -2.72
CA VAL A 14 54.20 33.63 -2.39
C VAL A 14 55.62 33.26 -1.94
N SER A 15 56.63 33.94 -2.49
CA SER A 15 58.04 33.75 -2.13
C SER A 15 58.47 34.48 -0.86
N SER A 16 57.59 35.30 -0.24
CA SER A 16 57.90 35.93 1.05
C SER A 16 57.94 34.89 2.18
N PRO A 17 58.60 35.17 3.31
CA PRO A 17 58.62 34.28 4.48
C PRO A 17 57.22 33.90 4.96
N GLU A 18 56.28 34.85 4.94
CA GLU A 18 54.88 34.66 5.29
C GLU A 18 54.14 33.80 4.27
N GLY A 19 54.38 34.02 2.97
CA GLY A 19 53.84 33.20 1.89
C GLY A 19 54.29 31.74 1.98
N GLN A 20 55.58 31.50 2.21
CA GLN A 20 56.13 30.15 2.41
C GLN A 20 55.56 29.48 3.67
N ALA A 21 55.35 30.23 4.76
CA ALA A 21 54.73 29.69 5.97
C ALA A 21 53.27 29.25 5.73
N VAL A 22 52.50 30.00 4.93
CA VAL A 22 51.14 29.64 4.54
C VAL A 22 51.15 28.41 3.61
N PHE A 23 52.06 28.34 2.64
CA PHE A 23 52.19 27.18 1.76
C PHE A 23 52.56 25.90 2.53
N LYS A 24 53.50 25.98 3.49
CA LYS A 24 53.81 24.84 4.37
C LYS A 24 52.59 24.35 5.15
N LYS A 25 51.76 25.26 5.66
CA LYS A 25 50.51 24.90 6.33
C LYS A 25 49.50 24.27 5.36
N TYR A 26 49.38 24.81 4.15
CA TYR A 26 48.52 24.26 3.11
C TYR A 26 48.92 22.84 2.73
N GLU A 27 50.21 22.59 2.48
CA GLU A 27 50.74 21.25 2.20
C GLU A 27 50.49 20.29 3.37
N SER A 28 50.76 20.74 4.60
CA SER A 28 50.49 19.94 5.79
C SER A 28 49.00 19.59 5.96
N ILE A 29 48.09 20.51 5.64
CA ILE A 29 46.64 20.23 5.67
C ILE A 29 46.27 19.23 4.56
N LEU A 30 46.81 19.37 3.35
CA LEU A 30 46.57 18.42 2.27
C LEU A 30 47.05 17.02 2.64
N GLU A 31 48.24 16.89 3.23
CA GLU A 31 48.77 15.62 3.71
C GLU A 31 47.88 14.98 4.78
N LEU A 32 47.43 15.78 5.76
CA LEU A 32 46.50 15.32 6.79
C LEU A 32 45.17 14.84 6.19
N LEU A 33 44.63 15.55 5.20
CA LEU A 33 43.40 15.16 4.52
C LEU A 33 43.60 13.88 3.70
N SER A 34 44.71 13.76 2.97
CA SER A 34 45.03 12.54 2.21
C SER A 34 45.23 11.33 3.12
N GLN A 35 45.87 11.50 4.27
CA GLN A 35 46.05 10.45 5.25
C GLN A 35 44.71 10.03 5.86
N PHE A 36 43.85 10.99 6.22
CA PHE A 36 42.51 10.71 6.72
C PHE A 36 41.65 9.96 5.70
N GLU A 37 41.65 10.39 4.43
CA GLU A 37 40.94 9.71 3.34
C GLU A 37 41.41 8.26 3.19
N LYS A 38 42.73 8.04 3.22
CA LYS A 38 43.34 6.71 3.13
C LYS A 38 42.94 5.81 4.29
N GLU A 39 43.05 6.31 5.52
CA GLU A 39 42.68 5.54 6.73
C GLU A 39 41.20 5.15 6.73
N PHE A 40 40.33 6.10 6.35
CA PHE A 40 38.90 5.84 6.25
C PHE A 40 38.59 4.78 5.18
N PHE A 41 39.19 4.90 4.00
CA PHE A 41 39.02 3.94 2.93
C PHE A 41 39.56 2.54 3.29
N GLU A 42 40.75 2.46 3.90
CA GLU A 42 41.31 1.19 4.36
C GLU A 42 40.46 0.50 5.43
N SER A 43 39.85 1.29 6.33
CA SER A 43 38.89 0.77 7.30
C SER A 43 37.64 0.24 6.60
N TRP A 44 37.11 0.98 5.62
CA TRP A 44 35.95 0.58 4.84
C TRP A 44 36.19 -0.73 4.08
N VAL A 45 37.32 -0.85 3.39
CA VAL A 45 37.76 -2.05 2.65
C VAL A 45 37.78 -3.29 3.54
N LYS A 46 38.18 -3.15 4.81
CA LYS A 46 38.23 -4.26 5.76
C LYS A 46 36.86 -4.69 6.27
N VAL A 47 35.92 -3.75 6.43
CA VAL A 47 34.63 -4.01 7.09
C VAL A 47 33.56 -4.47 6.10
N VAL A 48 33.52 -3.89 4.90
CA VAL A 48 32.43 -4.08 3.94
C VAL A 48 32.23 -5.53 3.49
N PRO A 49 33.27 -6.31 3.15
CA PRO A 49 33.08 -7.71 2.73
C PRO A 49 32.30 -8.55 3.76
N GLY A 50 32.65 -8.42 5.04
CA GLY A 50 31.95 -9.14 6.12
C GLY A 50 30.53 -8.66 6.36
N GLN A 51 30.27 -7.35 6.19
CA GLN A 51 28.91 -6.80 6.26
C GLN A 51 28.04 -7.35 5.13
N CYS A 52 28.54 -7.28 3.91
CA CYS A 52 27.90 -7.81 2.71
C CYS A 52 27.49 -9.28 2.88
N GLU A 53 28.42 -10.14 3.28
CA GLU A 53 28.15 -11.57 3.46
C GLU A 53 27.09 -11.82 4.54
N ARG A 54 27.22 -11.18 5.70
CA ARG A 54 26.31 -11.38 6.83
C ARG A 54 24.90 -10.90 6.52
N LYS A 55 24.77 -9.71 5.92
CA LYS A 55 23.48 -9.06 5.68
C LYS A 55 22.72 -9.72 4.52
N LEU A 56 23.42 -10.26 3.51
CA LEU A 56 22.77 -11.00 2.43
C LEU A 56 22.24 -12.37 2.85
N LYS A 57 22.79 -12.97 3.92
CA LYS A 57 22.30 -14.22 4.53
C LYS A 57 21.07 -14.02 5.43
N LEU A 58 20.63 -12.78 5.63
CA LEU A 58 19.41 -12.50 6.39
C LEU A 58 18.17 -12.94 5.60
N PRO A 59 17.08 -13.32 6.30
CA PRO A 59 15.82 -13.68 5.64
C PRO A 59 15.28 -12.50 4.85
N LEU A 60 14.40 -12.75 3.88
CA LEU A 60 13.87 -11.70 2.99
C LEU A 60 12.79 -10.85 3.66
N LEU A 61 11.97 -11.51 4.49
CA LEU A 61 10.79 -10.92 5.12
C LEU A 61 10.88 -11.07 6.64
N LEU A 62 10.28 -10.11 7.35
CA LEU A 62 10.07 -10.17 8.79
C LEU A 62 8.58 -10.06 9.07
N ARG A 63 8.11 -10.79 10.08
CA ARG A 63 6.76 -10.64 10.63
C ARG A 63 6.85 -9.93 11.98
N ARG A 64 6.15 -8.79 12.11
CA ARG A 64 6.14 -7.99 13.34
C ARG A 64 5.32 -8.70 14.41
N ALA A 65 5.90 -8.89 15.59
CA ALA A 65 5.23 -9.57 16.71
C ALA A 65 3.97 -8.82 17.19
N SER A 66 3.92 -7.50 17.05
CA SER A 66 2.83 -6.67 17.55
C SER A 66 1.50 -6.81 16.79
N ASN A 67 1.57 -6.95 15.47
CA ASN A 67 0.40 -6.87 14.59
C ASN A 67 0.42 -7.89 13.44
N GLN A 68 1.38 -8.83 13.46
CA GLN A 68 1.55 -9.86 12.44
C GLN A 68 1.77 -9.32 11.01
N GLU A 69 2.13 -8.04 10.88
CA GLU A 69 2.39 -7.42 9.58
C GLU A 69 3.75 -7.81 9.04
N LEU A 70 3.82 -7.87 7.72
CA LEU A 70 5.07 -8.14 7.03
C LEU A 70 5.86 -6.85 6.83
N ALA A 71 7.18 -6.99 6.91
CA ALA A 71 8.15 -5.96 6.60
C ALA A 71 9.30 -6.56 5.77
N LEU A 72 9.84 -5.75 4.86
CA LEU A 72 10.97 -6.14 4.05
C LEU A 72 12.25 -6.11 4.89
N ASN A 73 13.10 -7.13 4.75
CA ASN A 73 14.36 -7.24 5.46
C ASN A 73 15.56 -6.98 4.54
N PHE A 74 15.53 -5.85 3.83
CA PHE A 74 16.69 -5.39 3.07
C PHE A 74 17.43 -4.33 3.89
N ASP A 75 18.64 -4.67 4.33
CA ASP A 75 19.35 -3.86 5.31
C ASP A 75 19.76 -2.48 4.71
N PRO A 76 19.49 -1.36 5.42
CA PRO A 76 19.90 -0.03 4.95
C PRO A 76 21.41 0.12 4.73
N GLU A 77 22.25 -0.64 5.44
CA GLU A 77 23.70 -0.66 5.23
C GLU A 77 24.05 -1.20 3.83
N LEU A 78 23.30 -2.19 3.30
CA LEU A 78 23.51 -2.68 1.94
C LEU A 78 23.18 -1.60 0.90
N VAL A 79 22.13 -0.80 1.15
CA VAL A 79 21.79 0.35 0.30
C VAL A 79 22.90 1.40 0.34
N ALA A 80 23.46 1.66 1.53
CA ALA A 80 24.57 2.58 1.71
C ALA A 80 25.83 2.11 0.94
N ILE A 81 26.19 0.83 1.08
CA ILE A 81 27.34 0.22 0.38
C ILE A 81 27.14 0.29 -1.14
N LEU A 82 25.95 -0.04 -1.64
CA LEU A 82 25.64 0.08 -3.07
C LEU A 82 25.86 1.50 -3.61
N ARG A 83 25.44 2.51 -2.83
CA ARG A 83 25.63 3.93 -3.18
C ARG A 83 27.09 4.36 -3.04
N GLU A 84 27.81 3.87 -2.04
CA GLU A 84 29.24 4.14 -1.85
C GLU A 84 30.06 3.58 -3.01
N VAL A 85 29.82 2.32 -3.40
CA VAL A 85 30.49 1.70 -4.56
C VAL A 85 30.19 2.47 -5.84
N HIS A 86 28.96 2.95 -6.04
CA HIS A 86 28.61 3.82 -7.18
C HIS A 86 29.52 5.05 -7.26
N TYR A 87 29.66 5.79 -6.16
CA TYR A 87 30.49 6.99 -6.12
C TYR A 87 31.98 6.69 -6.22
N LEU A 88 32.46 5.62 -5.57
CA LEU A 88 33.85 5.19 -5.68
C LEU A 88 34.23 4.85 -7.12
N ARG A 89 33.34 4.21 -7.88
CA ARG A 89 33.55 3.98 -9.32
C ARG A 89 33.53 5.27 -10.13
N LEU A 90 32.64 6.21 -9.82
CA LEU A 90 32.60 7.52 -10.50
C LEU A 90 33.86 8.36 -10.26
N MET A 91 34.51 8.15 -9.10
CA MET A 91 35.76 8.79 -8.72
C MET A 91 37.01 8.04 -9.20
N ASP A 92 36.86 6.98 -10.00
CA ASP A 92 37.95 6.09 -10.45
C ASP A 92 38.85 5.62 -9.29
N LYS A 93 38.26 5.29 -8.13
CA LYS A 93 39.00 4.76 -6.99
C LYS A 93 39.36 3.29 -7.20
N ASP A 94 40.65 2.99 -7.08
CA ASP A 94 41.18 1.64 -7.09
C ASP A 94 40.96 0.91 -5.76
N ASN A 95 41.20 -0.41 -5.75
CA ASN A 95 41.16 -1.28 -4.56
C ASN A 95 39.79 -1.37 -3.86
N ILE A 96 38.69 -1.22 -4.61
CA ILE A 96 37.35 -1.55 -4.10
C ILE A 96 37.26 -3.06 -3.89
N PRO A 97 36.74 -3.56 -2.74
CA PRO A 97 36.61 -4.99 -2.48
C PRO A 97 35.75 -5.69 -3.54
N GLU A 98 36.15 -6.90 -3.91
CA GLU A 98 35.48 -7.69 -4.95
C GLU A 98 34.04 -8.06 -4.54
N GLU A 99 33.79 -8.32 -3.26
CA GLU A 99 32.46 -8.61 -2.72
C GLU A 99 31.51 -7.43 -2.91
N ALA A 100 32.00 -6.21 -2.68
CA ALA A 100 31.22 -4.99 -2.85
C ALA A 100 30.90 -4.73 -4.34
N LEU A 101 31.86 -5.02 -5.24
CA LEU A 101 31.66 -4.94 -6.68
C LEU A 101 30.62 -5.96 -7.17
N LYS A 102 30.70 -7.23 -6.74
CA LYS A 102 29.72 -8.28 -7.08
C LYS A 102 28.30 -7.90 -6.67
N ILE A 103 28.14 -7.27 -5.51
CA ILE A 103 26.83 -6.80 -5.03
C ILE A 103 26.33 -5.62 -5.87
N TYR A 104 27.23 -4.71 -6.22
CA TYR A 104 26.92 -3.58 -7.09
C TYR A 104 26.49 -4.00 -8.49
N GLU A 105 27.10 -5.04 -9.07
CA GLU A 105 26.67 -5.63 -10.35
C GLU A 105 25.23 -6.19 -10.28
N ARG A 106 24.82 -6.67 -9.11
CA ARG A 106 23.46 -7.17 -8.84
C ARG A 106 22.49 -6.08 -8.36
N SER A 107 22.89 -4.80 -8.34
CA SER A 107 22.09 -3.68 -7.82
C SER A 107 20.70 -3.59 -8.43
N GLU A 108 20.59 -3.64 -9.77
CA GLU A 108 19.30 -3.62 -10.47
C GLU A 108 18.44 -4.84 -10.14
N THR A 109 19.08 -6.00 -9.91
CA THR A 109 18.37 -7.22 -9.50
C THR A 109 17.77 -7.05 -8.10
N PHE A 110 18.55 -6.54 -7.13
CA PHE A 110 18.03 -6.24 -5.79
C PHE A 110 16.94 -5.17 -5.83
N ARG A 111 17.09 -4.14 -6.66
CA ARG A 111 16.06 -3.11 -6.86
C ARG A 111 14.75 -3.74 -7.36
N LYS A 112 14.83 -4.65 -8.33
CA LYS A 112 13.66 -5.39 -8.84
C LYS A 112 13.01 -6.23 -7.74
N TYR A 113 13.79 -6.98 -6.97
CA TYR A 113 13.28 -7.85 -5.90
C TYR A 113 12.63 -7.05 -4.78
N THR A 114 13.32 -6.03 -4.27
CA THR A 114 12.82 -5.17 -3.19
C THR A 114 11.57 -4.41 -3.60
N SER A 115 11.48 -3.94 -4.85
CA SER A 115 10.28 -3.27 -5.37
C SER A 115 9.06 -4.21 -5.39
N ASN A 116 9.21 -5.40 -5.97
CA ASN A 116 8.12 -6.37 -6.04
C ASN A 116 7.70 -6.86 -4.65
N LEU A 117 8.66 -7.19 -3.79
CA LEU A 117 8.39 -7.62 -2.41
C LEU A 117 7.71 -6.51 -1.59
N ASN A 118 8.15 -5.25 -1.71
CA ASN A 118 7.49 -4.14 -1.02
C ASN A 118 6.03 -3.99 -1.45
N GLN A 119 5.75 -4.10 -2.75
CA GLN A 119 4.37 -4.03 -3.24
C GLN A 119 3.52 -5.19 -2.73
N THR A 120 4.07 -6.41 -2.78
CA THR A 120 3.44 -7.62 -2.22
C THR A 120 3.12 -7.45 -0.74
N ILE A 121 4.07 -6.94 0.06
CA ILE A 121 3.87 -6.69 1.49
C ILE A 121 2.75 -5.66 1.72
N GLN A 122 2.71 -4.59 0.94
CA GLN A 122 1.67 -3.58 1.05
C GLN A 122 0.28 -4.16 0.78
N TRP A 123 0.12 -4.93 -0.30
CA TRP A 123 -1.14 -5.60 -0.62
C TRP A 123 -1.57 -6.60 0.46
N TYR A 124 -0.66 -7.46 0.90
CA TYR A 124 -0.94 -8.44 1.94
C TYR A 124 -1.36 -7.76 3.26
N ASN A 125 -0.60 -6.74 3.71
CA ASN A 125 -0.93 -5.99 4.92
C ASN A 125 -2.26 -5.24 4.76
N LYS A 126 -2.57 -4.73 3.56
CA LYS A 126 -3.85 -4.08 3.26
C LYS A 126 -5.00 -5.06 3.42
N VAL A 127 -4.94 -6.23 2.78
CA VAL A 127 -5.97 -7.28 2.91
C VAL A 127 -6.21 -7.62 4.38
N ARG A 128 -5.16 -7.83 5.17
CA ARG A 128 -5.30 -8.13 6.61
C ARG A 128 -5.88 -6.98 7.44
N ARG A 129 -5.64 -5.73 7.07
CA ARG A 129 -6.15 -4.55 7.79
C ARG A 129 -7.60 -4.21 7.43
N THR A 130 -7.99 -4.38 6.17
CA THR A 130 -9.28 -3.88 5.67
C THR A 130 -10.37 -4.96 5.61
N SER A 131 -9.99 -6.24 5.55
CA SER A 131 -10.97 -7.33 5.47
C SER A 131 -11.74 -7.47 6.77
N LYS A 132 -13.07 -7.54 6.66
CA LYS A 132 -13.93 -7.92 7.78
C LYS A 132 -13.82 -9.41 8.06
N LEU A 133 -14.20 -9.85 9.26
CA LEU A 133 -14.16 -11.26 9.64
C LEU A 133 -14.86 -12.16 8.60
N VAL A 134 -16.08 -11.80 8.20
CA VAL A 134 -16.87 -12.53 7.19
C VAL A 134 -16.27 -12.52 5.79
N GLU A 135 -15.46 -11.51 5.45
CA GLU A 135 -14.73 -11.47 4.16
C GLU A 135 -13.46 -12.30 4.24
N PHE A 136 -12.77 -12.24 5.39
CA PHE A 136 -11.52 -12.94 5.64
C PHE A 136 -11.73 -14.45 5.72
N GLU A 137 -12.82 -14.92 6.33
CA GLU A 137 -13.19 -16.34 6.38
C GLU A 137 -13.33 -16.96 4.97
N LEU A 138 -13.77 -16.19 3.97
CA LEU A 138 -13.89 -16.66 2.59
C LEU A 138 -12.54 -16.86 1.90
N VAL A 139 -11.51 -16.11 2.30
CA VAL A 139 -10.17 -16.14 1.70
C VAL A 139 -9.11 -16.75 2.62
N GLN A 140 -9.51 -17.27 3.78
CA GLN A 140 -8.62 -17.80 4.82
C GLN A 140 -7.66 -18.84 4.27
N GLU A 141 -8.16 -19.81 3.51
CA GLU A 141 -7.35 -20.90 2.93
C GLU A 141 -6.26 -20.36 2.00
N GLU A 142 -6.59 -19.37 1.17
CA GLU A 142 -5.61 -18.73 0.28
C GLU A 142 -4.59 -17.88 1.04
N VAL A 143 -5.03 -17.19 2.09
CA VAL A 143 -4.13 -16.44 2.98
C VAL A 143 -3.18 -17.39 3.71
N ASP A 144 -3.65 -18.56 4.13
CA ASP A 144 -2.84 -19.58 4.79
C ASP A 144 -1.78 -20.17 3.84
N GLU A 145 -2.11 -20.38 2.56
CA GLU A 145 -1.13 -20.75 1.53
C GLU A 145 -0.07 -19.66 1.31
N ILE A 146 -0.49 -18.38 1.28
CA ILE A 146 0.44 -17.25 1.22
C ILE A 146 1.33 -17.22 2.46
N ASP A 147 0.78 -17.50 3.65
CA ASP A 147 1.53 -17.54 4.91
C ASP A 147 2.62 -18.62 4.90
N LYS A 148 2.37 -19.79 4.29
CA LYS A 148 3.39 -20.82 4.10
C LYS A 148 4.54 -20.33 3.22
N HIS A 149 4.25 -19.59 2.14
CA HIS A 149 5.30 -18.98 1.33
C HIS A 149 6.06 -17.91 2.10
N VAL A 150 5.37 -17.07 2.86
CA VAL A 150 6.00 -16.06 3.71
C VAL A 150 6.94 -16.71 4.72
N GLU A 151 6.54 -17.82 5.35
CA GLU A 151 7.38 -18.57 6.30
C GLU A 151 8.66 -19.11 5.62
N GLN A 152 8.56 -19.58 4.37
CA GLN A 152 9.74 -19.96 3.57
C GLN A 152 10.70 -18.78 3.38
N ALA A 153 10.18 -17.57 3.11
CA ALA A 153 11.00 -16.36 3.02
C ALA A 153 11.59 -15.89 4.36
N GLN A 154 11.05 -16.35 5.49
CA GLN A 154 11.56 -16.03 6.83
C GLN A 154 12.64 -17.00 7.32
N THR A 155 12.68 -18.23 6.79
CA THR A 155 13.47 -19.32 7.36
C THR A 155 14.47 -19.94 6.39
N ALA A 156 14.11 -20.07 5.11
CA ALA A 156 14.84 -20.89 4.15
C ALA A 156 15.47 -20.09 3.00
N LEU A 157 15.00 -18.86 2.74
CA LEU A 157 15.49 -18.03 1.63
C LEU A 157 16.32 -16.85 2.12
N ASP A 158 17.37 -16.57 1.36
CA ASP A 158 18.26 -15.43 1.54
C ASP A 158 18.41 -14.63 0.23
N TRP A 159 19.14 -13.52 0.28
CA TRP A 159 19.33 -12.63 -0.87
C TRP A 159 20.28 -13.20 -1.95
N ASN A 160 20.91 -14.35 -1.70
CA ASN A 160 21.84 -15.03 -2.61
C ASN A 160 21.25 -16.27 -3.27
N SER A 161 20.02 -16.64 -2.93
CA SER A 161 19.33 -17.81 -3.45
C SER A 161 19.16 -17.75 -4.98
N SER A 162 19.48 -18.85 -5.68
CA SER A 162 19.53 -18.91 -7.16
C SER A 162 18.18 -18.64 -7.84
N ASP A 163 17.09 -19.13 -7.24
CA ASP A 163 15.74 -19.09 -7.83
C ASP A 163 14.86 -18.00 -7.21
N LEU A 164 15.49 -17.01 -6.55
CA LEU A 164 14.80 -15.98 -5.80
C LEU A 164 13.80 -15.18 -6.65
N TRP A 165 14.13 -14.90 -7.92
CA TRP A 165 13.20 -14.18 -8.80
C TRP A 165 11.90 -14.94 -9.03
N SER A 166 11.98 -16.25 -9.30
CA SER A 166 10.78 -17.07 -9.54
C SER A 166 9.89 -17.16 -8.30
N TYR A 167 10.50 -17.20 -7.11
CA TYR A 167 9.80 -17.12 -5.84
C TYR A 167 9.09 -15.78 -5.67
N VAL A 168 9.80 -14.67 -5.91
CA VAL A 168 9.25 -13.31 -5.82
C VAL A 168 8.07 -13.14 -6.77
N GLU A 169 8.19 -13.58 -8.02
CA GLU A 169 7.09 -13.53 -9.01
C GLU A 169 5.88 -14.34 -8.57
N ARG A 170 6.10 -15.56 -8.04
CA ARG A 170 5.01 -16.41 -7.56
C ARG A 170 4.27 -15.77 -6.38
N LEU A 171 5.01 -15.33 -5.36
CA LEU A 171 4.41 -14.68 -4.19
C LEU A 171 3.69 -13.40 -4.59
N HIS A 172 4.29 -12.59 -5.46
CA HIS A 172 3.69 -11.36 -5.98
C HIS A 172 2.38 -11.65 -6.72
N GLY A 173 2.35 -12.64 -7.61
CA GLY A 173 1.15 -13.03 -8.35
C GLY A 173 0.02 -13.53 -7.45
N LEU A 174 0.32 -14.38 -6.46
CA LEU A 174 -0.66 -14.89 -5.50
C LEU A 174 -1.30 -13.76 -4.69
N VAL A 175 -0.48 -12.90 -4.10
CA VAL A 175 -0.97 -11.78 -3.29
C VAL A 175 -1.70 -10.75 -4.15
N HIS A 176 -1.24 -10.48 -5.37
CA HIS A 176 -1.91 -9.56 -6.29
C HIS A 176 -3.30 -10.05 -6.68
N SER A 177 -3.42 -11.34 -7.01
CA SER A 177 -4.70 -11.96 -7.35
C SER A 177 -5.69 -11.87 -6.19
N LEU A 178 -5.23 -12.21 -4.97
CA LEU A 178 -6.04 -12.11 -3.77
C LEU A 178 -6.48 -10.65 -3.49
N GLU A 179 -5.54 -9.71 -3.46
CA GLU A 179 -5.84 -8.31 -3.14
C GLU A 179 -6.78 -7.69 -4.16
N THR A 180 -6.60 -7.98 -5.45
CA THR A 180 -7.49 -7.50 -6.52
C THR A 180 -8.91 -8.01 -6.31
N ARG A 181 -9.09 -9.31 -6.04
CA ARG A 181 -10.42 -9.90 -5.84
C ARG A 181 -11.10 -9.33 -4.60
N VAL A 182 -10.40 -9.25 -3.47
CA VAL A 182 -10.92 -8.67 -2.22
C VAL A 182 -11.29 -7.19 -2.40
N GLN A 183 -10.46 -6.43 -3.12
CA GLN A 183 -10.73 -5.03 -3.40
C GLN A 183 -11.96 -4.85 -4.31
N CYS A 184 -12.14 -5.73 -5.31
CA CYS A 184 -13.33 -5.76 -6.15
C CYS A 184 -14.59 -6.08 -5.34
N THR A 185 -14.55 -7.10 -4.46
CA THR A 185 -15.71 -7.45 -3.62
C THR A 185 -16.07 -6.32 -2.66
N GLN A 186 -15.08 -5.65 -2.09
CA GLN A 186 -15.30 -4.48 -1.23
C GLN A 186 -15.88 -3.29 -2.01
N SER A 187 -15.40 -3.06 -3.24
CA SER A 187 -15.98 -2.05 -4.15
C SER A 187 -17.44 -2.33 -4.47
N ASN A 188 -17.78 -3.60 -4.72
CA ASN A 188 -19.17 -4.02 -4.97
C ASN A 188 -20.06 -3.79 -3.74
N VAL A 189 -19.57 -4.08 -2.53
CA VAL A 189 -20.29 -3.75 -1.28
C VAL A 189 -20.48 -2.25 -1.12
N GLU A 190 -19.49 -1.43 -1.48
CA GLU A 190 -19.63 0.03 -1.43
C GLU A 190 -20.62 0.57 -2.47
N GLN A 191 -20.70 -0.06 -3.64
CA GLN A 191 -21.75 0.24 -4.64
C GLN A 191 -23.14 -0.11 -4.10
N ILE A 192 -23.30 -1.25 -3.42
CA ILE A 192 -24.56 -1.60 -2.74
C ILE A 192 -24.92 -0.52 -1.71
N ARG A 193 -23.97 -0.08 -0.87
CA ARG A 193 -24.20 1.01 0.09
C ARG A 193 -24.60 2.31 -0.61
N THR A 194 -23.99 2.63 -1.74
CA THR A 194 -24.31 3.83 -2.53
C THR A 194 -25.73 3.76 -3.07
N ILE A 195 -26.14 2.63 -3.66
CA ILE A 195 -27.51 2.37 -4.14
C ILE A 195 -28.51 2.58 -2.98
N MET A 196 -28.24 1.95 -1.83
CA MET A 196 -29.10 2.07 -0.65
C MET A 196 -29.14 3.51 -0.08
N SER A 197 -28.04 4.25 -0.13
CA SER A 197 -27.97 5.63 0.38
C SER A 197 -28.82 6.62 -0.44
N ALA A 198 -28.99 6.37 -1.74
CA ALA A 198 -29.85 7.18 -2.60
C ALA A 198 -31.31 7.14 -2.12
N TRP A 199 -31.72 6.02 -1.51
CA TRP A 199 -33.07 5.81 -1.02
C TRP A 199 -33.36 6.52 0.30
N LEU A 200 -32.34 6.78 1.13
CA LEU A 200 -32.51 7.56 2.35
C LEU A 200 -32.89 9.02 2.06
N LYS A 201 -32.46 9.55 0.91
CA LYS A 201 -32.71 10.94 0.52
C LYS A 201 -34.07 11.17 -0.12
N MET A 202 -34.81 10.09 -0.40
CA MET A 202 -36.09 10.18 -1.08
C MET A 202 -37.13 9.45 -0.23
N PRO A 203 -38.08 10.16 0.40
CA PRO A 203 -39.20 9.52 1.09
C PRO A 203 -40.16 8.86 0.09
N VAL A 204 -40.94 7.85 0.53
CA VAL A 204 -41.93 7.17 -0.33
C VAL A 204 -43.05 8.12 -0.77
N PHE A 205 -43.44 9.03 0.11
CA PHE A 205 -44.42 10.08 -0.17
C PHE A 205 -43.75 11.44 -0.03
N GLN A 206 -44.01 12.34 -1.00
CA GLN A 206 -43.51 13.70 -0.99
C GLN A 206 -44.68 14.68 -0.82
N ARG A 207 -44.42 15.81 -0.15
CA ARG A 207 -45.36 16.93 -0.09
C ARG A 207 -45.41 17.65 -1.44
N ARG A 208 -46.56 18.24 -1.79
CA ARG A 208 -46.74 18.93 -3.07
C ARG A 208 -45.64 20.00 -3.26
N ASP A 209 -44.98 20.01 -4.42
CA ASP A 209 -43.83 20.88 -4.75
C ASP A 209 -42.59 20.75 -3.84
N GLY A 210 -42.48 19.69 -3.01
CA GLY A 210 -41.36 19.48 -2.09
C GLY A 210 -41.28 20.50 -0.95
N LYS A 211 -42.34 21.28 -0.72
CA LYS A 211 -42.42 22.29 0.35
C LYS A 211 -42.95 21.66 1.64
N LYS A 212 -42.37 22.04 2.78
CA LYS A 212 -42.81 21.53 4.10
C LYS A 212 -44.21 22.01 4.50
N ASP A 213 -44.65 23.14 3.93
CA ASP A 213 -45.92 23.80 4.27
C ASP A 213 -47.11 23.30 3.43
N THR A 214 -46.89 22.33 2.53
CA THR A 214 -47.94 21.78 1.67
C THR A 214 -48.39 20.40 2.15
N LEU A 215 -49.61 20.04 1.73
CA LEU A 215 -50.18 18.72 1.98
C LEU A 215 -49.38 17.64 1.24
N LEU A 216 -49.43 16.41 1.76
CA LEU A 216 -48.94 15.22 1.07
C LEU A 216 -49.64 15.08 -0.28
N CYS A 217 -48.89 14.79 -1.35
CA CYS A 217 -49.47 14.57 -2.66
C CYS A 217 -50.13 13.17 -2.73
N ILE A 218 -51.44 13.11 -2.50
CA ILE A 218 -52.21 11.85 -2.52
C ILE A 218 -52.83 11.57 -3.90
N GLU A 219 -52.99 12.60 -4.73
CA GLU A 219 -53.62 12.49 -6.06
C GLU A 219 -52.84 11.53 -6.98
N ASP A 220 -51.51 11.59 -6.98
CA ASP A 220 -50.63 10.75 -7.81
C ASP A 220 -50.09 9.50 -7.07
N ARG A 221 -50.73 9.09 -5.97
CA ARG A 221 -50.24 8.02 -5.09
C ARG A 221 -49.90 6.73 -5.84
N HIS A 222 -50.77 6.34 -6.78
CA HIS A 222 -50.58 5.10 -7.52
C HIS A 222 -49.35 5.18 -8.43
N GLU A 223 -49.19 6.27 -9.19
CA GLU A 223 -48.06 6.47 -10.09
C GLU A 223 -46.75 6.59 -9.32
N HIS A 224 -46.73 7.34 -8.22
CA HIS A 224 -45.56 7.43 -7.34
C HIS A 224 -45.19 6.06 -6.76
N THR A 225 -46.16 5.31 -6.23
CA THR A 225 -45.88 3.97 -5.66
C THR A 225 -45.37 3.01 -6.73
N GLN A 226 -45.94 3.04 -7.95
CA GLN A 226 -45.50 2.20 -9.06
C GLN A 226 -44.08 2.55 -9.51
N ARG A 227 -43.76 3.84 -9.64
CA ARG A 227 -42.40 4.32 -9.98
C ARG A 227 -41.39 3.86 -8.92
N ARG A 228 -41.74 4.00 -7.64
CA ARG A 228 -40.89 3.54 -6.53
C ARG A 228 -40.67 2.04 -6.52
N TYR A 229 -41.72 1.26 -6.78
CA TYR A 229 -41.61 -0.18 -6.87
C TYR A 229 -40.68 -0.60 -8.03
N ALA A 230 -40.76 0.10 -9.17
CA ALA A 230 -39.85 -0.13 -10.30
C ALA A 230 -38.39 0.21 -9.96
N GLU A 231 -38.13 1.34 -9.28
CA GLU A 231 -36.79 1.71 -8.79
C GLU A 231 -36.22 0.65 -7.83
N ILE A 232 -37.03 0.17 -6.87
CA ILE A 232 -36.63 -0.86 -5.91
C ILE A 232 -36.33 -2.18 -6.63
N SER A 233 -37.18 -2.58 -7.58
CA SER A 233 -36.99 -3.83 -8.34
C SER A 233 -35.72 -3.79 -9.20
N ALA A 234 -35.44 -2.64 -9.83
CA ALA A 234 -34.22 -2.45 -10.61
C ALA A 234 -32.96 -2.51 -9.75
N ALA A 235 -32.97 -1.87 -8.57
CA ALA A 235 -31.85 -1.94 -7.65
C ALA A 235 -31.67 -3.32 -7.02
N ALA A 236 -32.76 -4.04 -6.70
CA ALA A 236 -32.68 -5.41 -6.23
C ALA A 236 -31.98 -6.30 -7.27
N THR A 237 -32.32 -6.12 -8.55
CA THR A 237 -31.64 -6.81 -9.66
C THR A 237 -30.14 -6.49 -9.69
N GLU A 238 -29.77 -5.22 -9.50
CA GLU A 238 -28.36 -4.82 -9.47
C GLU A 238 -27.61 -5.34 -8.24
N ILE A 239 -28.24 -5.33 -7.06
CA ILE A 239 -27.64 -5.88 -5.83
C ILE A 239 -27.42 -7.39 -5.99
N HIS A 240 -28.38 -8.12 -6.55
CA HIS A 240 -28.22 -9.54 -6.86
C HIS A 240 -27.10 -9.79 -7.88
N ARG A 241 -26.97 -8.94 -8.90
CA ARG A 241 -25.87 -9.00 -9.87
C ARG A 241 -24.50 -8.78 -9.19
N LEU A 242 -24.39 -7.80 -8.29
CA LEU A 242 -23.17 -7.53 -7.53
C LEU A 242 -22.82 -8.67 -6.56
N LEU A 243 -23.83 -9.31 -5.96
CA LEU A 243 -23.64 -10.50 -5.12
C LEU A 243 -23.18 -11.71 -5.94
N ASP A 244 -23.74 -11.92 -7.13
CA ASP A 244 -23.30 -12.97 -8.05
C ASP A 244 -21.85 -12.74 -8.47
N ASP A 245 -21.47 -11.51 -8.83
CA ASP A 245 -20.07 -11.16 -9.13
C ASP A 245 -19.15 -11.45 -7.93
N ASN A 246 -19.58 -11.15 -6.70
CA ASN A 246 -18.80 -11.45 -5.51
C ASN A 246 -18.60 -12.96 -5.30
N LEU A 247 -19.62 -13.78 -5.57
CA LEU A 247 -19.51 -15.24 -5.51
C LEU A 247 -18.39 -15.75 -6.45
N LYS A 248 -18.32 -15.21 -7.67
CA LYS A 248 -17.28 -15.55 -8.65
C LYS A 248 -15.91 -15.08 -8.20
N LEU A 249 -15.81 -13.86 -7.65
CA LEU A 249 -14.55 -13.30 -7.14
C LEU A 249 -14.00 -14.12 -5.97
N PHE A 250 -14.84 -14.70 -5.13
CA PHE A 250 -14.40 -15.63 -4.08
C PHE A 250 -14.14 -17.07 -4.58
N GLY A 251 -14.44 -17.38 -5.85
CA GLY A 251 -14.23 -18.72 -6.41
C GLY A 251 -15.21 -19.77 -5.88
N LEU A 252 -16.38 -19.35 -5.39
CA LEU A 252 -17.36 -20.21 -4.73
C LEU A 252 -18.52 -20.64 -5.64
N GLU A 253 -18.35 -20.54 -6.97
CA GLU A 253 -19.37 -20.95 -7.96
C GLU A 253 -19.82 -22.41 -7.78
N GLY A 254 -18.94 -23.27 -7.25
CA GLY A 254 -19.24 -24.69 -6.97
C GLY A 254 -19.89 -24.96 -5.61
N GLU A 255 -19.92 -23.98 -4.70
CA GLU A 255 -20.43 -24.14 -3.33
C GLU A 255 -21.34 -22.98 -2.88
N PRO A 256 -22.45 -22.68 -3.60
CA PRO A 256 -23.32 -21.54 -3.30
C PRO A 256 -24.10 -21.68 -1.99
N GLU A 257 -24.10 -22.85 -1.36
CA GLU A 257 -24.76 -23.10 -0.07
C GLU A 257 -23.75 -23.25 1.09
N SER A 258 -22.47 -22.92 0.85
CA SER A 258 -21.43 -23.01 1.87
C SER A 258 -21.76 -22.10 3.07
N PRO A 259 -21.62 -22.57 4.33
CA PRO A 259 -21.91 -21.76 5.51
C PRO A 259 -21.16 -20.42 5.55
N ARG A 260 -19.90 -20.42 5.08
CA ARG A 260 -19.06 -19.22 4.96
C ARG A 260 -19.66 -18.19 3.98
N TRP A 261 -20.19 -18.65 2.85
CA TRP A 261 -20.85 -17.80 1.87
C TRP A 261 -22.18 -17.27 2.40
N LEU A 262 -22.99 -18.12 3.04
CA LEU A 262 -24.26 -17.70 3.64
C LEU A 262 -24.05 -16.65 4.74
N ALA A 263 -22.97 -16.74 5.52
CA ALA A 263 -22.59 -15.71 6.49
C ALA A 263 -22.25 -14.37 5.80
N TYR A 264 -21.56 -14.40 4.67
CA TYR A 264 -21.29 -13.20 3.86
C TYR A 264 -22.56 -12.61 3.25
N VAL A 265 -23.46 -13.45 2.72
CA VAL A 265 -24.77 -13.01 2.21
C VAL A 265 -25.60 -12.38 3.33
N ALA A 266 -25.63 -12.98 4.52
CA ALA A 266 -26.30 -12.42 5.69
C ALA A 266 -25.71 -11.06 6.11
N PHE A 267 -24.39 -10.89 5.98
CA PHE A 267 -23.74 -9.59 6.18
C PHE A 267 -24.21 -8.54 5.18
N VAL A 268 -24.33 -8.88 3.89
CA VAL A 268 -24.86 -7.96 2.87
C VAL A 268 -26.35 -7.69 3.10
N ASP A 269 -27.13 -8.71 3.43
CA ASP A 269 -28.55 -8.60 3.76
C ASP A 269 -28.78 -7.65 4.94
N ALA A 270 -27.95 -7.72 5.98
CA ALA A 270 -28.01 -6.79 7.11
C ALA A 270 -27.82 -5.32 6.68
N ILE A 271 -26.92 -5.05 5.71
CA ILE A 271 -26.71 -3.69 5.17
C ILE A 271 -27.98 -3.20 4.45
N VAL A 272 -28.57 -4.06 3.63
CA VAL A 272 -29.77 -3.74 2.86
C VAL A 272 -30.96 -3.54 3.81
N SER A 273 -31.18 -4.48 4.72
CA SER A 273 -32.25 -4.44 5.72
C SER A 273 -32.19 -3.19 6.61
N GLU A 274 -31.01 -2.85 7.15
CA GLU A 274 -30.84 -1.63 7.95
C GLU A 274 -31.17 -0.38 7.14
N SER A 275 -30.73 -0.32 5.89
CA SER A 275 -30.96 0.83 5.02
C SER A 275 -32.44 0.98 4.67
N LEU A 276 -33.15 -0.12 4.38
CA LEU A 276 -34.60 -0.11 4.14
C LEU A 276 -35.37 0.38 5.38
N LEU A 277 -35.02 -0.11 6.57
CA LEU A 277 -35.63 0.33 7.82
C LEU A 277 -35.45 1.84 8.04
N ARG A 278 -34.26 2.36 7.76
CA ARG A 278 -33.98 3.80 7.84
C ARG A 278 -34.79 4.59 6.80
N THR A 279 -34.95 4.10 5.56
CA THR A 279 -35.79 4.74 4.54
C THR A 279 -37.25 4.81 4.96
N ILE A 280 -37.77 3.74 5.59
CA ILE A 280 -39.12 3.74 6.16
C ILE A 280 -39.22 4.79 7.27
N GLY A 281 -38.23 4.85 8.18
CA GLY A 281 -38.14 5.87 9.22
C GLY A 281 -38.20 7.29 8.68
N CYS A 282 -37.36 7.63 7.68
CA CYS A 282 -37.36 8.95 7.04
C CYS A 282 -38.71 9.27 6.38
N SER A 283 -39.33 8.27 5.74
CA SER A 283 -40.64 8.45 5.10
C SER A 283 -41.74 8.70 6.12
N LEU A 284 -41.72 8.00 7.26
CA LEU A 284 -42.67 8.20 8.36
C LEU A 284 -42.50 9.57 9.00
N GLU A 285 -41.25 10.02 9.21
CA GLU A 285 -40.96 11.35 9.74
C GLU A 285 -41.55 12.45 8.85
N GLU A 286 -41.37 12.36 7.53
CA GLU A 286 -41.96 13.32 6.58
C GLU A 286 -43.49 13.35 6.64
N THR A 287 -44.14 12.20 6.87
CA THR A 287 -45.60 12.14 7.01
C THR A 287 -46.12 12.63 8.37
N THR A 288 -45.29 12.58 9.42
CA THR A 288 -45.68 12.95 10.80
C THR A 288 -45.26 14.36 11.17
N GLN A 289 -44.38 15.02 10.40
CA GLN A 289 -44.03 16.42 10.60
C GLN A 289 -45.30 17.30 10.51
N PRO A 290 -45.62 18.08 11.57
CA PRO A 290 -46.75 18.99 11.54
C PRO A 290 -46.53 20.04 10.47
N ILE A 291 -47.57 20.31 9.68
CA ILE A 291 -47.56 21.44 8.76
C ILE A 291 -47.48 22.71 9.61
N ALA A 292 -46.60 23.65 9.31
CA ALA A 292 -46.56 24.96 9.95
C ALA A 292 -47.76 25.82 9.52
N LEU A 293 -48.98 25.30 9.74
CA LEU A 293 -50.20 26.07 9.74
C LEU A 293 -50.38 26.47 11.19
N TRP A 294 -49.92 27.68 11.53
CA TRP A 294 -50.58 28.67 12.39
C TRP A 294 -49.54 29.71 12.83
N PRO A 295 -49.57 30.94 12.28
CA PRO A 295 -49.17 32.07 13.09
C PRO A 295 -50.27 32.22 14.16
N TYR A 296 -49.90 32.12 15.44
CA TYR A 296 -50.77 32.62 16.49
C TYR A 296 -51.01 34.11 16.20
N SER A 297 -52.24 34.46 15.83
CA SER A 297 -52.69 35.85 15.79
C SER A 297 -53.09 36.25 17.21
N ASP A 298 -52.41 37.27 17.76
CA ASP A 298 -52.88 38.04 18.92
C ASP A 298 -54.20 38.78 18.63
#